data_AF-A0AA39YBJ9-F1
#
_entry.id   AF-A0AA39YBJ9-F1
#
_cell.length_a   1.000
_cell.length_b   1.000
_cell.length_c   1.000
_cell.angle_alpha   90.00
_cell.angle_beta   90.00
_cell.angle_gamma   90.00
#
_symmetry.space_group_name_H-M   'P 1'
#
loop_
_entity.id
_entity.type
_entity.pdbx_description
1 polymer ?
#
loop_
_entity_poly.entity_id
_entity_poly.type
_entity_poly.pdbx_seq_one_letter_code
_entity_poly.pdbx_strand_id
1 'polypeptide(L)'
;TTNRAKLRAAVDALRFCDWKDEGFNMVVIGTDSTYVVDGATSQLEGWVSNGWTTIDGGDVKDKDLWGLLLGEVDTWLEQGVLIEFW
;
A
#
# COMPACT_ATOMS: atom_id res chain seq x y z
N THR A 1 11.18 -0.03 -13.39
CA THR A 1 10.74 1.30 -12.96
C THR A 1 10.94 1.40 -11.46
N THR A 2 11.67 2.41 -10.98
CA THR A 2 12.04 2.56 -9.57
C THR A 2 10.83 2.48 -8.62
N ASN A 3 9.69 3.05 -9.00
CA ASN A 3 8.45 3.02 -8.19
C ASN A 3 7.88 1.62 -8.03
N ARG A 4 7.89 0.80 -9.08
CA ARG A 4 7.43 -0.60 -9.02
C ARG A 4 8.27 -1.44 -8.06
N ALA A 5 9.59 -1.20 -8.02
CA ALA A 5 10.47 -1.85 -7.06
C ALA A 5 10.19 -1.38 -5.61
N LYS A 6 9.92 -0.09 -5.42
CA LYS A 6 9.55 0.47 -4.10
C LYS A 6 8.22 -0.07 -3.59
N LEU A 7 7.19 -0.19 -4.45
CA LEU A 7 5.92 -0.82 -4.09
C LEU A 7 6.09 -2.29 -3.70
N ARG A 8 6.90 -3.05 -4.44
CA ARG A 8 7.24 -4.42 -4.05
C ARG A 8 7.93 -4.48 -2.70
N ALA A 9 8.90 -3.59 -2.46
CA ALA A 9 9.58 -3.53 -1.18
C ALA A 9 8.62 -3.22 -0.01
N ALA A 10 7.62 -2.36 -0.23
CA ALA A 10 6.59 -2.09 0.78
C ALA A 10 5.72 -3.33 1.07
N VAL A 11 5.28 -4.04 0.03
CA VAL A 11 4.52 -5.31 0.18
C VAL A 11 5.35 -6.37 0.90
N ASP A 12 6.61 -6.54 0.47
CA ASP A 12 7.52 -7.53 1.07
C ASP A 12 7.85 -7.19 2.53
N ALA A 13 7.91 -5.90 2.89
CA ALA A 13 8.08 -5.46 4.28
C ALA A 13 6.88 -5.85 5.16
N LEU A 14 5.66 -5.68 4.64
CA LEU A 14 4.45 -6.13 5.35
C LEU A 14 4.41 -7.65 5.54
N ARG A 15 5.00 -8.41 4.62
CA ARG A 15 5.07 -9.87 4.66
C ARG A 15 6.31 -10.43 5.37
N PHE A 16 7.21 -9.56 5.81
CA PHE A 16 8.52 -9.98 6.32
C PHE A 16 8.40 -10.82 7.60
N CYS A 17 7.54 -10.41 8.51
CA CYS A 17 7.25 -11.11 9.75
C CYS A 17 5.80 -10.88 10.16
N ASP A 18 5.35 -11.64 11.17
CA ASP A 18 4.07 -11.38 11.79
C ASP A 18 4.19 -10.22 12.78
N TRP A 19 3.83 -9.02 12.31
CA TRP A 19 3.95 -7.80 13.09
C TRP A 19 3.12 -7.83 14.38
N LYS A 20 2.01 -8.58 14.38
CA LYS A 20 1.17 -8.73 15.56
C LYS A 20 1.81 -9.66 16.59
N ASP A 21 2.36 -10.78 16.15
CA ASP A 21 3.07 -11.72 17.04
C ASP A 21 4.31 -11.07 17.67
N GLU A 22 4.94 -10.14 16.95
CA GLU A 22 6.03 -9.28 17.45
C GLU A 22 5.54 -8.20 18.43
N GLY A 23 4.23 -8.09 18.66
CA GLY A 23 3.62 -7.17 19.62
C GLY A 23 3.41 -5.74 19.09
N PHE A 24 3.51 -5.52 17.78
CA PHE A 24 3.20 -4.23 17.17
C PHE A 24 1.69 -4.09 16.95
N ASN A 25 1.18 -2.90 17.25
CA ASN A 25 -0.18 -2.47 16.91
C ASN A 25 -0.19 -1.47 15.75
N MET A 26 0.99 -1.03 15.31
CA MET A 26 1.16 -0.02 14.27
C MET A 26 2.50 -0.19 13.57
N VAL A 27 2.50 -0.14 12.25
CA VAL A 27 3.68 -0.20 11.38
C VAL A 27 3.66 1.00 10.45
N VAL A 28 4.76 1.75 10.41
CA VAL A 28 4.93 2.92 9.54
C VAL A 28 5.96 2.60 8.46
N ILE A 29 5.56 2.65 7.20
CA ILE A 29 6.45 2.47 6.05
C ILE A 29 6.93 3.83 5.57
N GLY A 30 8.19 4.14 5.86
CA GLY A 30 8.86 5.35 5.36
C GLY A 30 9.38 5.16 3.94
N THR A 31 8.98 6.01 2.98
CA THR A 31 9.49 5.96 1.60
C THR A 31 9.74 7.35 1.02
N ASP A 32 10.85 7.50 0.30
CA ASP A 32 11.18 8.71 -0.47
C ASP A 32 10.33 8.86 -1.75
N SER A 33 9.39 7.94 -2.02
CA SER A 33 8.53 7.99 -3.19
C SER A 33 7.21 8.67 -2.87
N THR A 34 7.09 9.92 -3.30
CA THR A 34 5.82 10.67 -3.28
C THR A 34 4.70 9.89 -3.95
N TYR A 35 5.00 9.14 -5.01
CA TYR A 35 4.01 8.29 -5.67
C TYR A 35 3.42 7.20 -4.75
N VAL A 36 4.24 6.60 -3.90
CA VAL A 36 3.77 5.57 -2.95
C VAL A 36 3.05 6.21 -1.78
N VAL A 37 3.58 7.30 -1.23
CA VAL A 37 2.95 8.02 -0.11
C VAL A 37 1.60 8.60 -0.52
N ASP A 38 1.53 9.40 -1.59
CA ASP A 38 0.29 10.01 -2.06
C ASP A 38 -0.71 8.95 -2.56
N GLY A 39 -0.18 7.91 -3.21
CA GLY A 39 -0.95 6.78 -3.68
C GLY A 39 -1.66 6.06 -2.54
N ALA A 40 -0.92 5.69 -1.48
CA ALA A 40 -1.44 4.94 -0.34
C ALA A 40 -2.34 5.78 0.57
N THR A 41 -2.04 7.06 0.74
CA THR A 41 -2.76 7.93 1.70
C THR A 41 -4.01 8.58 1.12
N SER A 42 -4.02 8.92 -0.18
CA SER A 42 -5.03 9.81 -0.75
C SER A 42 -5.71 9.28 -2.01
N GLN A 43 -4.98 8.56 -2.87
CA GLN A 43 -5.51 8.19 -4.20
C GLN A 43 -6.11 6.79 -4.24
N LEU A 44 -5.70 5.92 -3.33
CA LEU A 44 -6.09 4.52 -3.25
C LEU A 44 -7.62 4.33 -3.22
N GLU A 45 -8.31 5.03 -2.32
CA GLU A 45 -9.77 4.95 -2.19
C GLU A 45 -10.49 5.40 -3.47
N GLY A 46 -10.00 6.49 -4.07
CA GLY A 46 -10.51 7.00 -5.33
C GLY A 46 -10.30 6.02 -6.50
N TRP A 47 -9.14 5.38 -6.58
CA TRP A 47 -8.87 4.36 -7.59
C TRP A 47 -9.75 3.14 -7.42
N VAL A 48 -9.93 2.64 -6.20
CA VAL A 48 -10.80 1.48 -5.94
C VAL A 48 -12.25 1.80 -6.33
N SER A 49 -12.75 2.97 -5.94
CA SER A 49 -14.11 3.43 -6.27
C SER A 49 -14.31 3.62 -7.78
N ASN A 50 -13.29 4.11 -8.49
CA ASN A 50 -13.33 4.36 -9.94
C ASN A 50 -12.90 3.12 -10.78
N GLY A 51 -12.89 1.91 -10.21
CA GLY A 51 -12.57 0.68 -10.92
C GLY A 51 -11.12 0.59 -11.42
N TRP A 52 -10.20 1.32 -10.78
CA TRP A 52 -8.79 1.51 -11.13
C TRP A 52 -8.54 2.34 -12.39
N THR A 53 -9.39 3.35 -12.60
CA THR A 53 -9.24 4.33 -13.68
C THR A 53 -8.74 5.65 -13.12
N THR A 54 -7.77 6.28 -13.79
CA THR A 54 -7.31 7.64 -13.47
C THR A 54 -8.34 8.68 -13.92
N ILE A 55 -8.21 9.91 -13.41
CA ILE A 55 -9.09 11.03 -13.79
C ILE A 55 -9.04 11.30 -15.31
N ASP A 56 -7.88 11.04 -15.93
CA ASP A 56 -7.68 11.21 -17.38
C ASP A 56 -8.22 10.03 -18.21
N GLY A 57 -8.89 9.06 -17.58
CA GLY A 57 -9.49 7.89 -18.24
C GLY A 57 -8.50 6.77 -18.61
N GLY A 58 -7.26 6.86 -18.12
CA GLY A 58 -6.25 5.82 -18.30
C GLY A 58 -6.26 4.78 -17.17
N ASP A 59 -5.60 3.64 -17.38
CA ASP A 59 -5.38 2.66 -16.31
C ASP A 59 -4.39 3.18 -15.26
N VAL A 60 -4.70 2.92 -13.99
CA VAL A 60 -3.76 3.19 -12.89
C VAL A 60 -2.49 2.35 -13.07
N LYS A 61 -1.33 3.00 -13.04
CA LYS A 61 -0.03 2.33 -13.12
C LYS A 61 0.18 1.43 -11.91
N ASP A 62 0.84 0.29 -12.13
CA ASP A 62 1.16 -0.68 -11.07
C ASP A 62 -0.05 -1.16 -10.26
N LYS A 63 -1.25 -1.15 -10.86
CA LYS A 63 -2.52 -1.63 -10.28
C LYS A 63 -2.40 -3.01 -9.61
N ASP A 64 -1.61 -3.90 -10.18
CA ASP A 64 -1.36 -5.23 -9.63
C ASP A 64 -0.70 -5.18 -8.25
N LEU A 65 0.31 -4.33 -8.08
CA LEU A 65 1.00 -4.15 -6.80
C LEU A 65 0.16 -3.36 -5.80
N TRP A 66 -0.60 -2.38 -6.26
CA TRP A 66 -1.52 -1.64 -5.40
C TRP A 66 -2.62 -2.53 -4.85
N GLY A 67 -3.15 -3.46 -5.66
CA GLY A 67 -4.10 -4.46 -5.18
C GLY A 67 -3.51 -5.41 -4.14
N LEU A 68 -2.24 -5.82 -4.30
CA LEU A 68 -1.52 -6.61 -3.30
C LEU A 68 -1.31 -5.82 -2.00
N LEU A 69 -0.82 -4.58 -2.10
CA LEU A 69 -0.58 -3.71 -0.95
C LEU A 69 -1.87 -3.48 -0.16
N LEU A 70 -2.98 -3.20 -0.85
CA LEU A 70 -4.30 -3.05 -0.24
C LEU A 70 -4.72 -4.30 0.52
N GLY A 71 -4.58 -5.48 -0.09
CA GLY A 71 -4.93 -6.74 0.57
C GLY A 71 -4.11 -7.00 1.83
N GLU A 72 -2.81 -6.68 1.81
CA GLU A 72 -1.96 -6.80 3.01
C GLU A 72 -2.37 -5.79 4.09
N VAL A 73 -2.62 -4.53 3.72
CA VAL A 73 -3.06 -3.50 4.68
C VAL A 73 -4.38 -3.89 5.34
N ASP A 74 -5.35 -4.38 4.56
CA ASP A 74 -6.65 -4.83 5.07
C ASP A 74 -6.48 -6.05 6.00
N THR A 75 -5.66 -7.02 5.61
CA THR A 75 -5.33 -8.19 6.45
C THR A 75 -4.72 -7.76 7.79
N TRP A 76 -3.76 -6.83 7.78
CA TRP A 76 -3.15 -6.32 9.01
C TRP A 76 -4.16 -5.54 9.87
N LEU A 77 -5.02 -4.76 9.24
CA LEU A 77 -6.07 -4.00 9.93
C LEU A 77 -7.07 -4.94 10.63
N GLU A 78 -7.52 -6.00 9.95
CA GLU A 78 -8.36 -7.05 10.54
C GLU A 78 -7.69 -7.74 11.73
N GLN A 79 -6.36 -7.88 11.67
CA GLN A 79 -5.57 -8.43 12.77
C GLN A 79 -5.33 -7.43 13.91
N GLY A 80 -5.66 -6.14 13.72
CA GLY A 80 -5.51 -5.08 14.71
C GLY A 80 -4.17 -4.34 14.63
N VAL A 81 -3.47 -4.42 13.50
CA VAL A 81 -2.23 -3.70 13.21
C VAL A 81 -2.51 -2.59 12.20
N LEU A 82 -2.32 -1.34 12.62
CA LEU A 82 -2.49 -0.18 11.75
C LEU A 82 -1.28 -0.04 10.81
N ILE A 83 -1.50 0.11 9.51
CA ILE A 83 -0.43 0.40 8.55
C ILE A 83 -0.54 1.86 8.09
N GLU A 84 0.54 2.62 8.27
CA GLU A 84 0.66 4.00 7.79
C GLU A 84 1.86 4.15 6.84
N PHE A 85 1.79 5.15 5.96
CA PHE A 85 2.85 5.50 5.02
C PHE A 85 3.32 6.93 5.29
N TRP A 86 4.64 7.13 5.32
CA TRP A 86 5.28 8.44 5.57
C TRP A 86 6.35 8.76 4.52
#